data_AF-A0A533Z765-F1
#
_entry.id   AF-A0A533Z765-F1
#
_cell.length_a   1.000
_cell.length_b   1.000
_cell.length_c   1.000
_cell.angle_alpha   90.00
_cell.angle_beta   90.00
_cell.angle_gamma   90.00
#
_symmetry.space_group_name_H-M   'P 1'
#
loop_
_entity.id
_entity.type
_entity.pdbx_description
1 polymer ?
#
loop_
_entity_poly.entity_id
_entity_poly.type
_entity_poly.pdbx_seq_one_letter_code
_entity_poly.pdbx_strand_id
1 'polypeptide(L)'
;MCERKAGLSRLSCSREGTSPRLQRRATIVPQRTALSMGIVLALTLASTSCSTPERRNAMADLKERPSTELAATFDAHVKHEFVDQDVDATMRTMVAEPYLLHLPTLTGGVGAAAVRRFYSRYFIGKWPADTKVVPVSRTVGRDQVVDELIVSFTHDVPLEFALPGIKPTGKHVELPHVVVMKFENGKIAHEHIYWDQASLLVQVGLLDPKMLPAVGVEQARTLLDKSQPLNTLMKTEH
;
A
#
# COMPACT_ATOMS: atom_id res chain seq x y z
N MET A 1 -57.52 19.88 24.95
CA MET A 1 -56.55 19.16 25.81
C MET A 1 -55.61 18.41 24.87
N CYS A 2 -54.35 18.77 24.59
CA CYS A 2 -53.38 19.76 25.06
C CYS A 2 -52.36 19.88 23.89
N GLU A 3 -52.39 20.91 23.04
CA GLU A 3 -51.54 22.12 23.01
C GLU A 3 -50.04 22.04 23.43
N ARG A 4 -49.18 22.38 22.44
CA ARG A 4 -47.93 23.21 22.45
C ARG A 4 -46.71 22.69 23.27
N LYS A 5 -45.43 22.96 22.94
CA LYS A 5 -44.79 24.16 22.37
C LYS A 5 -43.48 23.84 21.63
N ALA A 6 -43.18 24.72 20.67
CA ALA A 6 -41.90 24.94 20.02
C ALA A 6 -40.85 25.63 20.93
N GLY A 7 -39.58 25.57 20.53
CA GLY A 7 -38.47 26.36 21.07
C GLY A 7 -37.39 26.59 20.01
N LEU A 8 -37.35 27.81 19.49
CA LEU A 8 -36.45 28.37 18.47
C LEU A 8 -35.39 29.26 19.16
N SER A 9 -34.14 29.34 18.66
CA SER A 9 -33.27 30.55 18.68
C SER A 9 -31.81 30.18 18.39
N ARG A 10 -31.30 30.42 17.16
CA ARG A 10 -30.45 31.56 16.71
C ARG A 10 -29.04 31.62 17.30
N LEU A 11 -28.01 31.62 16.42
CA LEU A 11 -27.15 32.78 16.16
C LEU A 11 -26.20 32.53 14.97
N SER A 12 -25.85 33.62 14.32
CA SER A 12 -25.30 33.83 12.99
C SER A 12 -23.77 34.10 12.98
N CYS A 13 -23.25 34.42 11.78
CA CYS A 13 -21.93 34.97 11.43
C CYS A 13 -20.80 33.93 11.21
N SER A 14 -19.96 33.96 10.17
CA SER A 14 -19.55 35.03 9.25
C SER A 14 -19.01 34.48 7.91
N ARG A 15 -18.87 35.40 6.97
CA ARG A 15 -18.55 35.31 5.54
C ARG A 15 -17.13 34.84 5.19
N GLU A 16 -17.07 34.28 3.99
CA GLU A 16 -16.07 34.37 2.91
C GLU A 16 -14.77 35.16 3.16
N GLY A 17 -13.65 34.51 2.86
CA GLY A 17 -12.33 35.10 2.67
C GLY A 17 -11.53 34.29 1.65
N THR A 18 -11.66 34.70 0.39
CA THR A 18 -10.93 34.25 -0.81
C THR A 18 -9.42 34.31 -0.66
N SER A 19 -8.72 33.23 -1.04
CA SER A 19 -7.27 33.22 -1.28
C SER A 19 -6.99 33.31 -2.79
N PRO A 20 -6.14 34.24 -3.27
CA PRO A 20 -5.89 34.43 -4.69
C PRO A 20 -4.83 33.45 -5.23
N ARG A 21 -5.16 32.79 -6.34
CA ARG A 21 -4.19 32.19 -7.28
C ARG A 21 -3.52 33.29 -8.11
N LEU A 22 -2.19 33.28 -8.21
CA LEU A 22 -1.41 33.78 -9.36
C LEU A 22 -0.04 33.09 -9.33
N GLN A 23 0.19 32.06 -10.15
CA GLN A 23 0.81 32.10 -11.49
C GLN A 23 2.22 32.71 -11.52
N ARG A 24 3.22 31.89 -11.93
CA ARG A 24 4.15 32.13 -13.06
C ARG A 24 5.16 30.97 -13.14
N ARG A 25 4.99 30.09 -14.13
CA ARG A 25 5.85 29.94 -15.33
C ARG A 25 7.27 29.45 -15.01
N ALA A 26 7.47 28.12 -15.08
CA ALA A 26 8.77 27.55 -15.39
C ALA A 26 9.06 27.78 -16.89
N THR A 27 10.12 28.53 -17.17
CA THR A 27 10.58 28.86 -18.51
C THR A 27 11.48 27.74 -19.00
N ILE A 28 11.12 27.12 -20.13
CA ILE A 28 12.01 26.26 -20.93
C ILE A 28 12.86 27.17 -21.83
N VAL A 29 14.18 27.00 -21.79
CA VAL A 29 15.10 27.52 -22.82
C VAL A 29 15.94 26.34 -23.33
N PRO A 30 15.96 26.08 -24.65
CA PRO A 30 16.74 24.99 -25.25
C PRO A 30 18.04 25.50 -25.91
N GLN A 31 18.81 24.52 -26.42
CA GLN A 31 19.89 24.61 -27.43
C GLN A 31 21.29 25.00 -26.92
N ARG A 32 22.42 24.49 -27.43
CA ARG A 32 22.77 23.56 -28.54
C ARG A 32 24.28 23.25 -28.48
N THR A 33 24.69 22.17 -29.16
CA THR A 33 25.99 21.93 -29.85
C THR A 33 27.26 21.77 -28.98
N ALA A 34 28.33 21.03 -29.32
CA ALA A 34 28.84 20.53 -30.60
C ALA A 34 29.78 19.31 -30.43
N LEU A 35 30.13 18.71 -31.58
CA LEU A 35 31.04 17.60 -31.89
C LEU A 35 32.49 17.72 -31.36
N SER A 36 33.14 16.57 -31.15
CA SER A 36 34.40 16.14 -31.83
C SER A 36 34.73 14.69 -31.41
N MET A 37 34.67 13.69 -32.28
CA MET A 37 35.69 13.20 -33.22
C MET A 37 37.08 13.01 -32.59
N GLY A 38 37.45 11.74 -32.38
CA GLY A 38 38.77 11.33 -31.90
C GLY A 38 38.98 9.82 -32.00
N ILE A 39 39.33 9.35 -33.20
CA ILE A 39 39.83 8.01 -33.49
C ILE A 39 41.30 7.95 -33.06
N VAL A 40 41.70 6.99 -32.23
CA VAL A 40 43.08 6.49 -32.21
C VAL A 40 43.05 4.97 -32.13
N LEU A 41 43.51 4.38 -33.23
CA LEU A 41 43.78 2.96 -33.45
C LEU A 41 45.19 2.66 -32.93
N ALA A 42 45.34 1.65 -32.07
CA ALA A 42 46.64 1.02 -31.81
C ALA A 42 46.45 -0.49 -31.65
N LEU A 43 46.93 -1.23 -32.65
CA LEU A 43 47.12 -2.68 -32.63
C LEU A 43 48.37 -3.03 -31.83
N THR A 44 48.29 -4.06 -30.99
CA THR A 44 49.39 -5.01 -30.78
C THR A 44 48.88 -6.40 -30.38
N LEU A 45 49.37 -7.40 -31.13
CA LEU A 45 49.33 -8.86 -30.96
C LEU A 45 50.13 -9.26 -29.68
N ALA A 46 50.02 -10.42 -29.01
CA ALA A 46 49.33 -11.69 -29.15
C ALA A 46 49.40 -12.43 -27.80
N SER A 47 48.53 -13.42 -27.56
CA SER A 47 48.91 -14.78 -27.15
C SER A 47 47.66 -15.63 -26.88
N THR A 48 47.59 -16.76 -27.57
CA THR A 48 46.62 -17.83 -27.33
C THR A 48 46.97 -18.56 -26.04
N SER A 49 46.05 -18.58 -25.08
CA SER A 49 45.89 -19.71 -24.17
C SER A 49 44.43 -20.14 -24.20
N CYS A 50 44.23 -21.42 -24.49
CA CYS A 50 42.93 -22.07 -24.51
C CYS A 50 42.46 -22.19 -23.05
N SER A 51 41.50 -21.37 -22.64
CA SER A 51 40.73 -21.57 -21.42
C SER A 51 39.25 -21.72 -21.77
N THR A 52 38.63 -22.67 -21.08
CA THR A 52 37.24 -23.13 -21.19
C THR A 52 36.21 -22.00 -21.16
N PRO A 53 35.01 -22.17 -21.76
CA PRO A 53 33.96 -21.16 -21.69
C PRO A 53 33.42 -21.09 -20.26
N GLU A 54 33.98 -20.18 -19.47
CA GLU A 54 33.44 -19.79 -18.18
C GLU A 54 32.03 -19.22 -18.39
N ARG A 55 31.09 -19.76 -17.61
CA ARG A 55 29.72 -19.27 -17.49
C ARG A 55 29.75 -17.75 -17.37
N ARG A 56 29.27 -17.04 -18.40
CA ARG A 56 28.93 -15.62 -18.27
C ARG A 56 28.00 -15.47 -17.08
N ASN A 57 28.51 -14.78 -16.06
CA ASN A 57 27.81 -14.43 -14.83
C ASN A 57 26.39 -13.93 -15.12
N ALA A 58 25.39 -14.75 -14.78
CA ALA A 58 23.99 -14.33 -14.71
C ALA A 58 23.71 -13.33 -13.56
N MET A 59 24.74 -12.98 -12.77
CA MET A 59 24.67 -12.01 -11.66
C MET A 59 25.01 -10.57 -12.05
N ALA A 60 25.47 -10.31 -13.27
CA ALA A 60 26.01 -9.00 -13.65
C ALA A 60 24.97 -7.97 -14.17
N ASP A 61 23.67 -8.31 -14.19
CA ASP A 61 22.63 -7.42 -14.76
C ASP A 61 21.49 -7.06 -13.78
N LEU A 62 21.65 -7.34 -12.48
CA LEU A 62 20.84 -6.69 -11.44
C LEU A 62 21.40 -5.28 -11.19
N LYS A 63 21.33 -4.44 -12.22
CA LYS A 63 21.63 -3.01 -12.13
C LYS A 63 20.80 -2.44 -10.97
N GLU A 64 21.48 -1.91 -9.95
CA GLU A 64 20.84 -1.24 -8.81
C GLU A 64 19.85 -0.21 -9.37
N ARG A 65 18.55 -0.52 -9.28
CA ARG A 65 17.51 0.44 -9.64
C ARG A 65 17.41 1.43 -8.48
N PRO A 66 17.43 2.74 -8.74
CA PRO A 66 17.30 3.71 -7.65
C PRO A 66 16.01 3.44 -6.89
N SER A 67 16.05 3.56 -5.57
CA SER A 67 14.93 3.31 -4.63
C SER A 67 13.61 3.97 -5.08
N THR A 68 13.69 5.07 -5.82
CA THR A 68 12.57 5.78 -6.42
C THR A 68 11.78 4.97 -7.46
N GLU A 69 12.40 4.06 -8.22
CA GLU A 69 11.72 3.25 -9.23
C GLU A 69 10.87 2.12 -8.62
N LEU A 70 11.35 1.50 -7.53
CA LEU A 70 10.58 0.49 -6.80
C LEU A 70 9.36 1.13 -6.15
N ALA A 71 9.54 2.29 -5.50
CA ALA A 71 8.44 3.07 -4.95
C ALA A 71 7.42 3.48 -6.03
N ALA A 72 7.87 3.92 -7.20
CA ALA A 72 6.96 4.26 -8.30
C ALA A 72 6.18 3.04 -8.83
N THR A 73 6.79 1.86 -8.88
CA THR A 73 6.11 0.62 -9.29
C THR A 73 5.09 0.19 -8.24
N PHE A 74 5.44 0.30 -6.96
CA PHE A 74 4.51 0.09 -5.84
C PHE A 74 3.30 1.01 -5.95
N ASP A 75 3.53 2.33 -6.11
CA ASP A 75 2.46 3.33 -6.18
C ASP A 75 1.54 3.09 -7.39
N ALA A 76 2.11 2.70 -8.52
CA ALA A 76 1.34 2.32 -9.70
C ALA A 76 0.49 1.06 -9.45
N HIS A 77 1.05 0.04 -8.80
CA HIS A 77 0.34 -1.18 -8.43
C HIS A 77 -0.87 -0.87 -7.54
N VAL A 78 -0.66 -0.16 -6.42
CA VAL A 78 -1.74 0.22 -5.49
C VAL A 78 -2.78 1.10 -6.17
N LYS A 79 -2.36 2.03 -7.04
CA LYS A 79 -3.30 2.83 -7.84
C LYS A 79 -4.18 1.94 -8.73
N HIS A 80 -3.62 0.91 -9.37
CA HIS A 80 -4.39 -0.02 -10.20
C HIS A 80 -5.41 -0.82 -9.38
N GLU A 81 -5.08 -1.21 -8.15
CA GLU A 81 -5.97 -1.96 -7.27
C GLU A 81 -7.13 -1.12 -6.72
N PHE A 82 -6.85 0.10 -6.25
CA PHE A 82 -7.79 0.90 -5.46
C PHE A 82 -8.45 2.04 -6.24
N VAL A 83 -7.76 2.64 -7.22
CA VAL A 83 -8.25 3.80 -7.97
C VAL A 83 -8.77 3.38 -9.34
N ASP A 84 -7.94 2.68 -10.12
CA ASP A 84 -8.34 2.25 -11.48
C ASP A 84 -9.23 1.01 -11.44
N GLN A 85 -9.08 0.20 -10.39
CA GLN A 85 -9.73 -1.09 -10.22
C GLN A 85 -9.53 -2.01 -11.44
N ASP A 86 -8.32 -1.99 -12.01
CA ASP A 86 -7.94 -2.71 -13.23
C ASP A 86 -7.01 -3.88 -12.89
N VAL A 87 -7.59 -5.08 -12.85
CA VAL A 87 -6.88 -6.33 -12.60
C VAL A 87 -5.76 -6.57 -13.59
N ASP A 88 -5.96 -6.27 -14.88
CA ASP A 88 -4.94 -6.54 -15.89
C ASP A 88 -3.78 -5.55 -15.78
N ALA A 89 -4.04 -4.29 -15.40
CA ALA A 89 -3.01 -3.32 -15.06
C ALA A 89 -2.20 -3.74 -13.82
N THR A 90 -2.88 -4.16 -12.75
CA THR A 90 -2.22 -4.70 -11.55
C THR A 90 -1.30 -5.86 -11.92
N MET A 91 -1.81 -6.87 -12.63
CA MET A 91 -1.00 -8.04 -13.03
C MET A 91 0.21 -7.67 -13.90
N ARG A 92 0.15 -6.61 -14.73
CA ARG A 92 1.30 -6.16 -15.55
C ARG A 92 2.48 -5.67 -14.71
N THR A 93 2.24 -5.17 -13.50
CA THR A 93 3.31 -4.71 -12.58
C THR A 93 4.03 -5.87 -11.88
N MET A 94 3.47 -7.08 -11.94
CA MET A 94 4.02 -8.26 -11.28
C MET A 94 4.95 -9.06 -12.21
N VAL A 95 5.74 -9.94 -11.62
CA VAL A 95 6.53 -10.97 -12.33
C VAL A 95 5.59 -12.01 -12.96
N ALA A 96 6.15 -12.94 -13.74
CA ALA A 96 5.37 -13.99 -14.41
C ALA A 96 4.74 -14.99 -13.42
N GLU A 97 5.41 -15.30 -12.32
CA GLU A 97 4.92 -16.19 -11.26
C GLU A 97 4.92 -15.48 -9.90
N PRO A 98 3.99 -14.54 -9.68
CA PRO A 98 3.92 -13.79 -8.43
C PRO A 98 3.23 -14.58 -7.33
N TYR A 99 3.32 -14.08 -6.11
CA TYR A 99 2.60 -14.61 -4.96
C TYR A 99 2.03 -13.47 -4.08
N LEU A 100 0.77 -13.61 -3.68
CA LEU A 100 0.09 -12.68 -2.77
C LEU A 100 -0.37 -13.46 -1.54
N LEU A 101 -0.10 -12.90 -0.35
CA LEU A 101 -0.58 -13.44 0.92
C LEU A 101 -1.07 -12.35 1.86
N HIS A 102 -2.34 -12.44 2.20
CA HIS A 102 -2.90 -11.85 3.40
C HIS A 102 -2.65 -12.78 4.59
N LEU A 103 -1.71 -12.43 5.45
CA LEU A 103 -1.28 -13.29 6.54
C LEU A 103 -2.42 -13.65 7.51
N PRO A 104 -3.29 -12.72 7.95
CA PRO A 104 -4.18 -13.01 9.05
C PRO A 104 -5.33 -13.96 8.71
N THR A 105 -5.65 -14.13 7.42
CA THR A 105 -6.69 -15.03 6.92
C THR A 105 -6.16 -16.11 5.97
N LEU A 106 -4.86 -16.08 5.65
CA LEU A 106 -4.21 -16.92 4.65
C LEU A 106 -4.89 -16.87 3.27
N THR A 107 -5.52 -15.74 2.93
CA THR A 107 -6.12 -15.54 1.62
C THR A 107 -5.08 -14.98 0.63
N GLY A 108 -5.26 -15.26 -0.65
CA GLY A 108 -4.33 -14.84 -1.70
C GLY A 108 -4.17 -15.88 -2.80
N GLY A 109 -2.96 -16.00 -3.36
CA GLY A 109 -2.67 -16.97 -4.42
C GLY A 109 -1.20 -17.03 -4.80
N VAL A 110 -0.75 -18.19 -5.28
CA VAL A 110 0.61 -18.41 -5.83
C VAL A 110 0.51 -18.66 -7.34
N GLY A 111 1.34 -17.97 -8.10
CA GLY A 111 1.38 -18.00 -9.56
C GLY A 111 0.32 -17.10 -10.21
N ALA A 112 0.57 -16.69 -11.46
CA ALA A 112 -0.21 -15.63 -12.11
C ALA A 112 -1.71 -15.94 -12.19
N ALA A 113 -2.07 -17.20 -12.49
CA ALA A 113 -3.46 -17.60 -12.59
C ALA A 113 -4.21 -17.52 -11.25
N ALA A 114 -3.55 -17.90 -10.14
CA ALA A 114 -4.17 -17.85 -8.82
C ALA A 114 -4.29 -16.41 -8.30
N VAL A 115 -3.23 -15.62 -8.46
CA VAL A 115 -3.21 -14.20 -8.08
C VAL A 115 -4.26 -13.42 -8.87
N ARG A 116 -4.33 -13.56 -10.20
CA ARG A 116 -5.36 -12.90 -11.02
C ARG A 116 -6.78 -13.30 -10.62
N ARG A 117 -7.01 -14.60 -10.33
CA ARG A 117 -8.31 -15.07 -9.84
C ARG A 117 -8.65 -14.44 -8.49
N PHE A 118 -7.68 -14.35 -7.60
CA PHE A 118 -7.87 -13.75 -6.29
C PHE A 118 -8.25 -12.27 -6.40
N TYR A 119 -7.44 -11.50 -7.14
CA TYR A 119 -7.70 -10.07 -7.37
C TYR A 119 -9.07 -9.82 -7.98
N SER A 120 -9.42 -10.54 -9.06
CA SER A 120 -10.70 -10.33 -9.75
C SER A 120 -11.94 -10.72 -8.93
N ARG A 121 -11.84 -11.76 -8.11
CA ARG A 121 -13.01 -12.28 -7.38
C ARG A 121 -13.19 -11.66 -6.00
N TYR A 122 -12.11 -11.38 -5.30
CA TYR A 122 -12.17 -11.13 -3.87
C TYR A 122 -11.60 -9.79 -3.43
N PHE A 123 -10.77 -9.11 -4.25
CA PHE A 123 -10.01 -7.96 -3.76
C PHE A 123 -10.29 -6.67 -4.56
N ILE A 124 -9.90 -6.64 -5.83
CA ILE A 124 -9.99 -5.43 -6.67
C ILE A 124 -11.47 -5.12 -6.95
N GLY A 125 -11.89 -3.91 -6.58
CA GLY A 125 -13.29 -3.48 -6.68
C GLY A 125 -14.25 -4.18 -5.71
N LYS A 126 -13.74 -4.87 -4.67
CA LYS A 126 -14.57 -5.52 -3.62
C LYS A 126 -14.59 -4.78 -2.28
N TRP A 127 -13.85 -3.69 -2.19
CA TRP A 127 -13.80 -2.82 -1.02
C TRP A 127 -15.06 -1.96 -0.87
N PRO A 128 -15.43 -1.55 0.35
CA PRO A 128 -16.49 -0.56 0.59
C PRO A 128 -16.20 0.75 -0.15
N ALA A 129 -17.25 1.45 -0.57
CA ALA A 129 -17.11 2.70 -1.32
C ALA A 129 -16.44 3.83 -0.52
N ASP A 130 -16.51 3.77 0.81
CA ASP A 130 -15.91 4.75 1.73
C ASP A 130 -14.46 4.42 2.13
N THR A 131 -13.86 3.39 1.51
CA THR A 131 -12.50 2.96 1.82
C THR A 131 -11.49 4.09 1.64
N LYS A 132 -10.65 4.30 2.65
CA LYS A 132 -9.54 5.26 2.64
C LYS A 132 -8.26 4.55 3.04
N VAL A 133 -7.17 4.92 2.36
CA VAL A 133 -5.82 4.45 2.65
C VAL A 133 -4.97 5.66 3.00
N VAL A 134 -4.44 5.69 4.22
CA VAL A 134 -3.59 6.77 4.74
C VAL A 134 -2.19 6.21 4.99
N PRO A 135 -1.17 6.63 4.22
CA PRO A 135 0.21 6.22 4.48
C PRO A 135 0.70 6.75 5.83
N VAL A 136 1.42 5.91 6.57
CA VAL A 136 2.06 6.26 7.86
C VAL A 136 3.57 6.36 7.67
N SER A 137 4.18 5.32 7.11
CA SER A 137 5.62 5.27 6.86
C SER A 137 5.92 4.41 5.64
N ARG A 138 7.10 4.62 5.04
CA ARG A 138 7.62 3.80 3.95
C ARG A 138 9.11 3.58 4.15
N THR A 139 9.54 2.34 4.02
CA THR A 139 10.95 1.96 3.96
C THR A 139 11.24 1.34 2.60
N VAL A 140 12.20 1.90 1.87
CA VAL A 140 12.64 1.37 0.58
C VAL A 140 14.01 0.75 0.73
N GLY A 141 14.06 -0.58 0.60
CA GLY A 141 15.29 -1.35 0.53
C GLY A 141 15.81 -1.51 -0.90
N ARG A 142 16.81 -2.38 -1.05
CA ARG A 142 17.42 -2.69 -2.36
C ARG A 142 16.43 -3.34 -3.33
N ASP A 143 15.58 -4.21 -2.82
CA ASP A 143 14.71 -5.07 -3.61
C ASP A 143 13.36 -5.37 -2.92
N GLN A 144 12.99 -4.53 -1.95
CA GLN A 144 11.76 -4.60 -1.19
C GLN A 144 11.30 -3.19 -0.79
N VAL A 145 10.00 -2.97 -0.79
CA VAL A 145 9.36 -1.77 -0.23
C VAL A 145 8.43 -2.24 0.89
N VAL A 146 8.50 -1.57 2.04
CA VAL A 146 7.62 -1.83 3.19
C VAL A 146 6.83 -0.57 3.48
N ASP A 147 5.51 -0.67 3.40
CA ASP A 147 4.59 0.41 3.74
C ASP A 147 3.85 0.08 5.03
N GLU A 148 3.83 1.05 5.94
CA GLU A 148 2.85 1.11 7.02
C GLU A 148 1.75 2.08 6.60
N LEU A 149 0.50 1.64 6.71
CA LEU A 149 -0.66 2.44 6.32
C LEU A 149 -1.84 2.15 7.24
N ILE A 150 -2.80 3.07 7.28
CA ILE A 150 -4.10 2.84 7.91
C ILE A 150 -5.13 2.71 6.81
N VAL A 151 -5.86 1.58 6.82
CA VAL A 151 -7.05 1.40 6.00
C VAL A 151 -8.27 1.64 6.88
N SER A 152 -9.18 2.49 6.43
CA SER A 152 -10.48 2.67 7.06
C SER A 152 -11.61 2.49 6.08
N PHE A 153 -12.71 1.89 6.56
CA PHE A 153 -13.88 1.55 5.75
C PHE A 153 -15.07 1.22 6.66
N THR A 154 -16.28 1.26 6.11
CA THR A 154 -17.46 0.70 6.75
C THR A 154 -17.71 -0.71 6.23
N HIS A 155 -17.86 -1.71 7.10
CA HIS A 155 -18.15 -3.10 6.68
C HIS A 155 -19.61 -3.25 6.21
N ASP A 156 -19.93 -2.68 5.06
CA ASP A 156 -21.26 -2.65 4.42
C ASP A 156 -21.38 -3.59 3.20
N VAL A 157 -20.27 -4.16 2.74
CA VAL A 157 -20.18 -5.20 1.70
C VAL A 157 -19.40 -6.42 2.22
N PRO A 158 -19.60 -7.64 1.66
CA PRO A 158 -18.80 -8.80 2.03
C PRO A 158 -17.31 -8.60 1.71
N LEU A 159 -16.44 -8.82 2.69
CA LEU A 159 -14.98 -8.71 2.53
C LEU A 159 -14.32 -10.07 2.69
N GLU A 160 -14.48 -10.96 1.70
CA GLU A 160 -14.01 -12.35 1.78
C GLU A 160 -12.51 -12.50 2.07
N PHE A 161 -11.69 -11.53 1.68
CA PHE A 161 -10.25 -11.56 1.97
C PHE A 161 -9.91 -11.28 3.44
N ALA A 162 -10.72 -10.48 4.15
CA ALA A 162 -10.45 -10.05 5.53
C ALA A 162 -11.38 -10.70 6.57
N LEU A 163 -12.63 -10.94 6.20
CA LEU A 163 -13.71 -11.48 7.03
C LEU A 163 -14.48 -12.59 6.26
N PRO A 164 -13.80 -13.69 5.87
CA PRO A 164 -14.42 -14.75 5.07
C PRO A 164 -15.69 -15.31 5.73
N GLY A 165 -16.78 -15.33 4.96
CA GLY A 165 -18.09 -15.83 5.42
C GLY A 165 -18.84 -14.93 6.42
N ILE A 166 -18.31 -13.77 6.79
CA ILE A 166 -18.99 -12.83 7.68
C ILE A 166 -19.83 -11.85 6.85
N LYS A 167 -21.10 -11.70 7.22
CA LYS A 167 -22.00 -10.72 6.58
C LYS A 167 -21.62 -9.29 6.98
N PRO A 168 -21.92 -8.28 6.13
CA PRO A 168 -21.76 -6.88 6.46
C PRO A 168 -22.32 -6.55 7.85
N THR A 169 -21.49 -5.96 8.72
CA THR A 169 -21.86 -5.61 10.09
C THR A 169 -22.29 -4.16 10.24
N GLY A 170 -22.04 -3.33 9.23
CA GLY A 170 -22.30 -1.89 9.23
C GLY A 170 -21.39 -1.11 10.20
N LYS A 171 -20.35 -1.72 10.74
CA LYS A 171 -19.39 -1.08 11.66
C LYS A 171 -18.28 -0.42 10.87
N HIS A 172 -17.88 0.77 11.32
CA HIS A 172 -16.69 1.44 10.83
C HIS A 172 -15.44 0.79 11.42
N VAL A 173 -14.43 0.60 10.58
CA VAL A 173 -13.13 0.01 10.91
C VAL A 173 -12.04 1.01 10.56
N GLU A 174 -11.06 1.18 11.45
CA GLU A 174 -9.77 1.81 11.16
C GLU A 174 -8.68 0.85 11.64
N LEU A 175 -7.81 0.40 10.73
CA LEU A 175 -6.86 -0.66 11.05
C LEU A 175 -5.48 -0.40 10.41
N PRO A 176 -4.40 -0.43 11.19
CA PRO A 176 -3.05 -0.45 10.65
C PRO A 176 -2.81 -1.70 9.81
N HIS A 177 -2.15 -1.52 8.67
CA HIS A 177 -1.64 -2.59 7.84
C HIS A 177 -0.15 -2.38 7.57
N VAL A 178 0.56 -3.49 7.40
CA VAL A 178 1.92 -3.50 6.86
C VAL A 178 1.91 -4.26 5.54
N VAL A 179 2.38 -3.62 4.47
CA VAL A 179 2.52 -4.23 3.15
C VAL A 179 4.01 -4.39 2.87
N VAL A 180 4.47 -5.63 2.77
CA VAL A 180 5.84 -5.97 2.40
C VAL A 180 5.84 -6.47 0.96
N MET A 181 6.36 -5.65 0.05
CA MET A 181 6.35 -5.94 -1.37
C MET A 181 7.77 -6.17 -1.88
N LYS A 182 8.05 -7.39 -2.34
CA LYS A 182 9.35 -7.78 -2.90
C LYS A 182 9.36 -7.57 -4.40
N PHE A 183 10.50 -7.12 -4.90
CA PHE A 183 10.71 -6.87 -6.32
C PHE A 183 11.80 -7.77 -6.91
N GLU A 184 11.62 -8.14 -8.16
CA GLU A 184 12.59 -8.79 -9.03
C GLU A 184 12.57 -8.09 -10.39
N ASN A 185 13.73 -7.60 -10.84
CA ASN A 185 13.85 -6.83 -12.08
C ASN A 185 12.83 -5.68 -12.17
N GLY A 186 12.56 -5.04 -11.01
CA GLY A 186 11.59 -3.97 -10.78
C GLY A 186 10.14 -4.31 -11.11
N LYS A 187 9.78 -5.60 -11.06
CA LYS A 187 8.40 -6.09 -11.01
C LYS A 187 8.14 -6.75 -9.67
N ILE A 188 6.90 -6.78 -9.25
CA ILE A 188 6.51 -7.31 -7.95
C ILE A 188 6.53 -8.84 -7.99
N ALA A 189 7.41 -9.43 -7.18
CA ALA A 189 7.55 -10.87 -7.00
C ALA A 189 6.56 -11.40 -5.97
N HIS A 190 6.42 -10.69 -4.84
CA HIS A 190 5.39 -11.02 -3.87
C HIS A 190 4.93 -9.84 -3.04
N GLU A 191 3.76 -10.04 -2.44
CA GLU A 191 3.14 -9.16 -1.46
C GLU A 191 2.77 -9.96 -0.22
N HIS A 192 3.29 -9.55 0.93
CA HIS A 192 2.83 -10.01 2.23
C HIS A 192 2.13 -8.86 2.94
N ILE A 193 0.87 -9.07 3.27
CA ILE A 193 0.02 -8.06 3.88
C ILE A 193 -0.37 -8.53 5.27
N TYR A 194 -0.04 -7.71 6.26
CA TYR A 194 -0.28 -7.94 7.67
C TYR A 194 -1.31 -6.93 8.17
N TRP A 195 -2.18 -7.40 9.05
CA TRP A 195 -3.01 -6.57 9.93
C TRP A 195 -3.31 -7.37 11.20
N ASP A 196 -3.86 -6.71 12.22
CA ASP A 196 -4.32 -7.41 13.42
C ASP A 196 -5.75 -7.91 13.24
N GLN A 197 -5.90 -9.22 13.05
CA GLN A 197 -7.23 -9.84 12.91
C GLN A 197 -8.06 -9.74 14.19
N ALA A 198 -7.46 -9.79 15.38
CA ALA A 198 -8.20 -9.66 16.62
C ALA A 198 -8.80 -8.26 16.73
N SER A 199 -8.03 -7.22 16.39
CA SER A 199 -8.54 -5.84 16.34
C SER A 199 -9.63 -5.66 15.32
N LEU A 200 -9.52 -6.26 14.13
CA LEU A 200 -10.59 -6.24 13.15
C LEU A 200 -11.88 -6.87 13.72
N LEU A 201 -11.77 -8.07 14.30
CA LEU A 201 -12.91 -8.80 14.88
C LEU A 201 -13.55 -8.04 16.06
N VAL A 202 -12.76 -7.34 16.88
CA VAL A 202 -13.27 -6.43 17.92
C VAL A 202 -14.09 -5.30 17.29
N GLN A 203 -13.54 -4.61 16.28
CA GLN A 203 -14.20 -3.46 15.65
C GLN A 203 -15.50 -3.84 14.94
N VAL A 204 -15.58 -5.04 14.34
CA VAL A 204 -16.82 -5.53 13.73
C VAL A 204 -17.79 -6.19 14.71
N GLY A 205 -17.44 -6.27 16.00
CA GLY A 205 -18.31 -6.77 17.07
C GLY A 205 -18.39 -8.30 17.18
N LEU A 206 -17.41 -9.01 16.62
CA LEU A 206 -17.31 -10.48 16.70
C LEU A 206 -16.39 -10.97 17.83
N LEU A 207 -15.56 -10.10 18.38
CA LEU A 207 -14.70 -10.39 19.52
C LEU A 207 -14.97 -9.40 20.66
N ASP A 208 -15.25 -9.90 21.86
CA ASP A 208 -15.40 -9.04 23.05
C ASP A 208 -14.01 -8.69 23.62
N PRO A 209 -13.58 -7.42 23.57
CA PRO A 209 -12.27 -7.01 24.07
C PRO A 209 -12.14 -7.12 25.60
N LYS A 210 -13.23 -7.40 26.34
CA LYS A 210 -13.16 -7.67 27.79
C LYS A 210 -12.68 -9.08 28.11
N MET A 211 -12.78 -10.00 27.15
CA MET A 211 -12.48 -11.41 27.34
C MET A 211 -11.04 -11.77 26.99
N LEU A 212 -10.37 -10.95 26.18
CA LEU A 212 -9.01 -11.17 25.68
C LEU A 212 -8.23 -9.85 25.69
N PRO A 213 -6.89 -9.88 25.80
CA PRO A 213 -6.06 -8.67 25.73
C PRO A 213 -5.95 -8.15 24.29
N ALA A 214 -7.07 -7.70 23.73
CA ALA A 214 -7.17 -7.17 22.38
C ALA A 214 -7.78 -5.75 22.42
N VAL A 215 -7.27 -4.89 21.56
CA VAL A 215 -7.78 -3.53 21.33
C VAL A 215 -8.45 -3.46 19.96
N GLY A 216 -9.29 -2.46 19.73
CA GLY A 216 -9.93 -2.23 18.43
C GLY A 216 -9.29 -1.07 17.70
N VAL A 217 -10.07 0.01 17.52
CA VAL A 217 -9.69 1.23 16.79
C VAL A 217 -8.50 1.97 17.44
N GLU A 218 -8.23 1.70 18.71
CA GLU A 218 -7.16 2.32 19.48
C GLU A 218 -5.78 2.10 18.84
N GLN A 219 -5.56 1.00 18.10
CA GLN A 219 -4.30 0.76 17.39
C GLN A 219 -4.03 1.85 16.34
N ALA A 220 -5.00 2.11 15.46
CA ALA A 220 -4.87 3.11 14.40
C ALA A 220 -4.68 4.52 14.99
N ARG A 221 -5.44 4.85 16.03
CA ARG A 221 -5.39 6.17 16.66
C ARG A 221 -4.07 6.42 17.38
N THR A 222 -3.58 5.43 18.13
CA THR A 222 -2.29 5.54 18.85
C THR A 222 -1.11 5.62 17.89
N LEU A 223 -1.18 4.94 16.74
CA LEU A 223 -0.14 5.01 15.72
C LEU A 223 0.01 6.43 15.13
N LEU A 224 -1.12 7.15 14.95
CA LEU A 224 -1.12 8.52 14.43
C LEU A 224 -0.89 9.59 15.51
N ASP A 225 -1.34 9.33 16.74
CA ASP A 225 -1.32 10.27 17.85
C ASP A 225 -0.66 9.65 19.08
N LYS A 226 0.58 10.08 19.34
CA LYS A 226 1.40 9.58 20.46
C LYS A 226 0.93 10.09 21.83
N SER A 227 -0.09 10.95 21.89
CA SER A 227 -0.67 11.40 23.17
C SER A 227 -1.69 10.42 23.74
N GLN A 228 -2.10 9.40 22.98
CA GLN A 228 -3.00 8.35 23.45
C GLN A 228 -2.38 7.55 24.61
N PRO A 229 -3.20 7.11 25.59
CA PRO A 229 -2.69 6.39 26.76
C PRO A 229 -2.14 5.01 26.37
N LEU A 230 -0.88 4.75 26.73
CA LEU A 230 -0.25 3.43 26.60
C LEU A 230 -0.44 2.60 27.87
N ASN A 231 -0.18 1.30 27.77
CA ASN A 231 -0.21 0.33 28.89
C ASN A 231 -1.58 0.12 29.56
N THR A 232 -2.69 0.54 28.93
CA THR A 232 -4.05 0.42 29.50
C THR A 232 -4.51 -1.01 29.74
N LEU A 233 -3.96 -1.98 29.00
CA LEU A 233 -4.23 -3.41 29.21
C LEU A 233 -3.33 -4.06 30.27
N MET A 234 -2.22 -3.42 30.64
CA MET A 234 -1.34 -3.92 31.70
C MET A 234 -1.98 -3.56 33.04
N LYS A 235 -2.54 -4.55 33.74
CA LYS A 235 -2.97 -4.35 35.13
C LYS A 235 -1.71 -4.09 35.96
N THR A 236 -1.48 -2.85 36.37
CA THR A 236 -0.53 -2.56 37.45
C THR A 236 -1.08 -3.17 38.72
N GLU A 237 -0.47 -4.25 39.21
CA GLU A 237 -0.63 -4.63 40.60
C GLU A 237 -0.15 -3.47 41.47
N HIS A 238 -0.94 -3.10 42.47
CA HIS A 238 -0.49 -2.34 43.63
C HIS A 238 -0.38 -3.32 44.79
#